data_AF-A0A0Q4JII9-F1
#
_entry.id   AF-A0A0Q4JII9-F1
#
_cell.length_a   1.000
_cell.length_b   1.000
_cell.length_c   1.000
_cell.angle_alpha   90.00
_cell.angle_beta   90.00
_cell.angle_gamma   90.00
#
_symmetry.space_group_name_H-M   'P 1'
#
loop_
_entity.id
_entity.type
_entity.pdbx_description
1 polymer ?
#
loop_
_entity_poly.entity_id
_entity_poly.type
_entity_poly.pdbx_seq_one_letter_code
_entity_poly.pdbx_strand_id
1 'polypeptide(L)'
;MLPFHCAIVSGFGLFTGGINPRATAMIWRAGERPLVDDVKVQGGHGTTLADGSRFEPYNPNHTADTDVTKRWDGQFSSLWVTDNGGGTFNGLWTPNTYAHAGLYVSNTSTPGYVYEMSAEHHARAEIVLDGVRNWNFYAPQTEEEAGESRNAVALEVRNSRNILFANFHGYRVTRSIQPASSAVKLYGSTDIRFRNVHVNAESGFATCDDNGCGTYLRASKFPFENAISDVTRGGDVREREFAVLDITDATTTTPATVPMTPVSKLADGFHSIGGGAVDQHGKLYFIDRFFQRIHGWSDTGRLSVVADAPLDAVNLAVDGSGDLLVMSSDGPETTVYAIDPGAPNAVRPIAPGAVRGGSRARVALPGSFWNNGEFRDQYDPARDRFTTLGEMFARDMAVPRPREYVSPDGSLVLPAYRVWQQGPANHLGWRFSDLLDTYGWITGKVGERIHVINASENRTYSGLLGAGGAVGDLKPFAPRGGESVATGPNGRVYVANGQVFVYDPAGAEVGRIDVPDRPLQLLFGGEDGRTLYILTHHALYSARP
;
A
#
# COMPACT_ATOMS: atom_id res chain seq x y z
N MET A 1 -12.16 -45.53 -22.15
CA MET A 1 -12.44 -44.17 -22.63
C MET A 1 -13.95 -44.00 -22.75
N LEU A 2 -14.58 -43.37 -21.77
CA LEU A 2 -15.91 -42.78 -21.96
C LEU A 2 -15.68 -41.35 -22.47
N PRO A 3 -16.21 -40.97 -23.64
CA PRO A 3 -15.95 -39.69 -24.26
C PRO A 3 -16.95 -38.64 -23.71
N PHE A 4 -16.46 -37.44 -23.44
CA PHE A 4 -17.24 -36.22 -23.17
C PHE A 4 -18.17 -36.23 -21.95
N HIS A 5 -17.67 -35.82 -20.78
CA HIS A 5 -18.52 -35.19 -19.77
C HIS A 5 -18.31 -33.67 -19.83
N CYS A 6 -19.16 -33.00 -20.60
CA CYS A 6 -19.36 -31.55 -20.45
C CYS A 6 -20.19 -31.37 -19.18
N ALA A 7 -19.56 -30.90 -18.10
CA ALA A 7 -20.24 -30.52 -16.87
C ALA A 7 -20.47 -29.00 -16.90
N ILE A 8 -21.68 -28.56 -16.58
CA ILE A 8 -22.01 -27.13 -16.46
C ILE A 8 -22.55 -26.92 -15.06
N VAL A 9 -21.96 -25.97 -14.34
CA VAL A 9 -22.35 -25.56 -13.00
C VAL A 9 -22.58 -24.05 -13.02
N SER A 10 -23.78 -23.59 -12.67
CA SER A 10 -24.07 -22.15 -12.70
C SER A 10 -25.18 -21.71 -11.74
N GLY A 11 -25.04 -20.49 -11.21
CA GLY A 11 -26.10 -19.74 -10.53
C GLY A 11 -26.40 -20.16 -9.08
N PHE A 12 -25.40 -20.58 -8.31
CA PHE A 12 -25.61 -20.90 -6.89
C PHE A 12 -24.42 -20.60 -5.99
N GLY A 13 -24.71 -20.44 -4.69
CA GLY A 13 -23.72 -20.24 -3.63
C GLY A 13 -23.31 -21.55 -2.96
N LEU A 14 -22.03 -21.68 -2.63
CA LEU A 14 -21.45 -22.79 -1.86
C LEU A 14 -20.96 -22.28 -0.51
N PHE A 15 -21.15 -23.04 0.56
CA PHE A 15 -20.58 -22.70 1.87
C PHE A 15 -20.15 -23.97 2.62
N THR A 16 -18.89 -24.03 3.04
CA THR A 16 -18.27 -25.16 3.74
C THR A 16 -18.41 -25.08 5.27
N GLY A 17 -19.04 -24.02 5.79
CA GLY A 17 -19.40 -23.85 7.20
C GLY A 17 -18.26 -23.51 8.16
N GLY A 18 -17.00 -23.48 7.71
CA GLY A 18 -15.82 -23.11 8.52
C GLY A 18 -15.35 -24.14 9.56
N ILE A 19 -16.09 -25.23 9.78
CA ILE A 19 -15.82 -26.21 10.87
C ILE A 19 -15.08 -27.46 10.36
N ASN A 20 -15.45 -28.01 9.21
CA ASN A 20 -14.90 -29.27 8.74
C ASN A 20 -13.54 -29.05 8.04
N PRO A 21 -12.41 -29.55 8.60
CA PRO A 21 -11.09 -29.29 8.03
C PRO A 21 -10.80 -30.05 6.73
N ARG A 22 -11.67 -30.99 6.34
CA ARG A 22 -11.57 -31.75 5.09
C ARG A 22 -12.42 -31.17 3.96
N ALA A 23 -13.12 -30.07 4.21
CA ALA A 23 -14.01 -29.48 3.21
C ALA A 23 -13.22 -28.65 2.19
N THR A 24 -13.59 -28.81 0.93
CA THR A 24 -13.40 -27.87 -0.18
C THR A 24 -14.80 -27.60 -0.74
N ALA A 25 -15.11 -26.37 -1.12
CA ALA A 25 -16.45 -26.04 -1.60
C ALA A 25 -16.74 -26.75 -2.94
N MET A 26 -15.76 -26.80 -3.83
CA MET A 26 -15.86 -27.49 -5.11
C MET A 26 -14.53 -28.11 -5.54
N ILE A 27 -14.54 -29.42 -5.80
CA ILE A 27 -13.45 -30.13 -6.47
C ILE A 27 -13.85 -30.38 -7.92
N TRP A 28 -13.03 -29.92 -8.86
CA TRP A 28 -13.28 -30.00 -10.28
C TRP A 28 -12.23 -30.86 -10.99
N ARG A 29 -12.71 -31.86 -11.75
CA ARG A 29 -11.88 -32.81 -12.50
C ARG A 29 -12.39 -33.03 -13.92
N ALA A 30 -13.34 -32.20 -14.34
CA ALA A 30 -13.93 -32.31 -15.66
C ALA A 30 -12.94 -31.78 -16.73
N GLY A 31 -13.02 -32.29 -17.95
CA GLY A 31 -12.02 -32.08 -19.02
C GLY A 31 -11.98 -30.64 -19.59
N GLU A 32 -11.76 -30.48 -20.89
CA GLU A 32 -11.46 -29.17 -21.51
C GLU A 32 -12.68 -28.29 -21.84
N ARG A 33 -13.86 -28.90 -22.05
CA ARG A 33 -15.10 -28.21 -22.46
C ARG A 33 -16.11 -27.78 -21.36
N PRO A 34 -16.06 -28.31 -20.13
CA PRO A 34 -16.92 -27.91 -19.01
C PRO A 34 -16.91 -26.40 -18.68
N LEU A 35 -17.94 -25.96 -17.96
CA LEU A 35 -18.16 -24.57 -17.53
C LEU A 35 -18.53 -24.50 -16.04
N VAL A 36 -17.91 -23.58 -15.31
CA VAL A 36 -18.36 -23.08 -14.01
C VAL A 36 -18.60 -21.58 -14.17
N ASP A 37 -19.83 -21.13 -13.92
CA ASP A 37 -20.26 -19.76 -14.24
C ASP A 37 -21.14 -19.20 -13.13
N ASP A 38 -20.93 -17.96 -12.68
CA ASP A 38 -21.78 -17.31 -11.65
C ASP A 38 -21.93 -18.18 -10.38
N VAL A 39 -20.79 -18.60 -9.83
CA VAL A 39 -20.72 -19.36 -8.57
C VAL A 39 -19.99 -18.53 -7.52
N LYS A 40 -20.64 -18.39 -6.37
CA LYS A 40 -20.06 -17.72 -5.19
C LYS A 40 -19.72 -18.72 -4.10
N VAL A 41 -18.48 -18.72 -3.61
CA VAL A 41 -18.10 -19.48 -2.40
C VAL A 41 -18.15 -18.54 -1.20
N GLN A 42 -19.11 -18.77 -0.31
CA GLN A 42 -19.38 -17.96 0.87
C GLN A 42 -18.55 -18.41 2.08
N GLY A 43 -18.50 -17.58 3.12
CA GLY A 43 -17.80 -17.86 4.38
C GLY A 43 -16.95 -16.71 4.91
N GLY A 44 -16.76 -15.65 4.13
CA GLY A 44 -16.09 -14.41 4.49
C GLY A 44 -16.95 -13.18 4.16
N HIS A 45 -16.30 -12.06 3.85
CA HIS A 45 -16.99 -10.79 3.61
C HIS A 45 -17.97 -10.86 2.44
N GLY A 46 -19.01 -10.02 2.50
CA GLY A 46 -20.06 -10.00 1.49
C GLY A 46 -20.99 -11.23 1.50
N THR A 47 -20.84 -12.16 2.44
CA THR A 47 -21.79 -13.27 2.66
C THR A 47 -23.07 -12.74 3.31
N THR A 48 -24.24 -13.17 2.80
CA THR A 48 -25.56 -12.84 3.36
C THR A 48 -26.18 -14.10 3.95
N LEU A 49 -26.65 -14.02 5.18
CA LEU A 49 -27.32 -15.12 5.86
C LEU A 49 -28.76 -15.27 5.39
N ALA A 50 -29.38 -16.41 5.68
CA ALA A 50 -30.73 -16.73 5.24
C ALA A 50 -31.81 -15.74 5.76
N ASP A 51 -31.51 -15.01 6.85
CA ASP A 51 -32.37 -13.97 7.41
C ASP A 51 -32.11 -12.56 6.80
N GLY A 52 -31.20 -12.45 5.84
CA GLY A 52 -30.84 -11.19 5.18
C GLY A 52 -29.76 -10.38 5.91
N SER A 53 -29.30 -10.80 7.07
CA SER A 53 -28.18 -10.15 7.77
C SER A 53 -26.85 -10.43 7.07
N ARG A 54 -25.87 -9.54 7.27
CA ARG A 54 -24.50 -9.78 6.80
C ARG A 54 -23.80 -10.75 7.74
N PHE A 55 -23.06 -11.69 7.16
CA PHE A 55 -22.15 -12.54 7.91
C PHE A 55 -20.97 -11.71 8.43
N GLU A 56 -20.63 -11.93 9.70
CA GLU A 56 -19.51 -11.28 10.38
C GLU A 56 -18.49 -12.36 10.76
N PRO A 57 -17.37 -12.50 10.03
CA PRO A 57 -16.33 -13.49 10.35
C PRO A 57 -15.47 -13.08 11.55
N TYR A 58 -15.73 -11.93 12.21
CA TYR A 58 -14.90 -11.41 13.29
C TYR A 58 -15.53 -11.49 14.68
N ASN A 59 -14.70 -11.85 15.65
CA ASN A 59 -14.84 -11.47 17.04
C ASN A 59 -14.64 -9.95 17.22
N PRO A 60 -15.00 -9.37 18.39
CA PRO A 60 -15.02 -7.91 18.55
C PRO A 60 -13.71 -7.16 18.32
N ASN A 61 -12.56 -7.86 18.32
CA ASN A 61 -11.24 -7.26 18.06
C ASN A 61 -10.60 -7.74 16.74
N HIS A 62 -11.37 -8.40 15.87
CA HIS A 62 -10.95 -8.81 14.52
C HIS A 62 -9.71 -9.71 14.50
N THR A 63 -9.62 -10.64 15.44
CA THR A 63 -8.48 -11.59 15.56
C THR A 63 -8.83 -13.03 15.22
N ALA A 64 -10.12 -13.38 15.21
CA ALA A 64 -10.64 -14.70 14.89
C ALA A 64 -12.16 -14.61 14.66
N ASP A 65 -12.81 -15.74 14.35
CA ASP A 65 -14.27 -15.87 14.38
C ASP A 65 -14.83 -15.76 15.81
N THR A 66 -16.10 -15.35 15.94
CA THR A 66 -16.82 -15.39 17.24
C THR A 66 -17.11 -16.83 17.68
N ASP A 67 -17.37 -17.72 16.73
CA ASP A 67 -17.51 -19.15 16.95
C ASP A 67 -16.13 -19.81 16.91
N VAL A 68 -15.61 -20.14 18.09
CA VAL A 68 -14.28 -20.74 18.27
C VAL A 68 -14.11 -22.11 17.59
N THR A 69 -15.20 -22.74 17.14
CA THR A 69 -15.13 -23.99 16.36
C THR A 69 -14.83 -23.74 14.88
N LYS A 70 -15.03 -22.51 14.40
CA LYS A 70 -14.67 -22.09 13.05
C LYS A 70 -13.28 -21.50 13.06
N ARG A 71 -12.40 -22.10 12.28
CA ARG A 71 -10.98 -21.73 12.24
C ARG A 71 -10.63 -21.18 10.88
N TRP A 72 -10.17 -19.92 10.83
CA TRP A 72 -9.50 -19.38 9.66
C TRP A 72 -8.30 -20.24 9.29
N ASP A 73 -8.03 -20.42 7.98
CA ASP A 73 -7.04 -21.40 7.49
C ASP A 73 -7.32 -22.84 7.94
N GLY A 74 -8.59 -23.17 8.25
CA GLY A 74 -9.00 -24.47 8.74
C GLY A 74 -9.35 -25.45 7.62
N GLN A 75 -9.62 -24.98 6.40
CA GLN A 75 -10.21 -25.77 5.32
C GLN A 75 -9.34 -25.81 4.05
N PHE A 76 -9.66 -26.73 3.14
CA PHE A 76 -9.05 -26.77 1.82
C PHE A 76 -9.54 -25.59 0.96
N SER A 77 -9.03 -25.46 -0.27
CA SER A 77 -9.34 -24.31 -1.12
C SER A 77 -10.84 -24.21 -1.43
N SER A 78 -11.31 -22.98 -1.68
CA SER A 78 -12.68 -22.70 -2.08
C SER A 78 -13.04 -23.46 -3.36
N LEU A 79 -12.20 -23.33 -4.38
CA LEU A 79 -12.23 -24.10 -5.61
C LEU A 79 -10.91 -24.85 -5.80
N TRP A 80 -10.97 -26.16 -6.03
CA TRP A 80 -9.83 -27.00 -6.36
C TRP A 80 -10.00 -27.68 -7.71
N VAL A 81 -9.21 -27.28 -8.71
CA VAL A 81 -9.14 -27.94 -10.01
C VAL A 81 -7.94 -28.89 -10.02
N THR A 82 -8.17 -30.18 -10.28
CA THR A 82 -7.11 -31.21 -10.24
C THR A 82 -7.36 -32.36 -11.22
N ASP A 83 -6.40 -33.28 -11.29
CA ASP A 83 -6.50 -34.57 -11.99
C ASP A 83 -6.80 -34.38 -13.49
N ASN A 84 -6.04 -33.49 -14.14
CA ASN A 84 -6.26 -33.03 -15.52
C ASN A 84 -7.60 -32.30 -15.75
N GLY A 85 -8.16 -31.68 -14.71
CA GLY A 85 -9.29 -30.77 -14.84
C GLY A 85 -8.95 -29.53 -15.68
N GLY A 86 -9.94 -28.99 -16.41
CA GLY A 86 -9.83 -27.76 -17.19
C GLY A 86 -11.21 -27.15 -17.47
N GLY A 87 -11.31 -26.39 -18.55
CA GLY A 87 -12.56 -25.73 -18.96
C GLY A 87 -12.60 -24.24 -18.66
N THR A 88 -13.81 -23.69 -18.64
CA THR A 88 -14.04 -22.26 -18.44
C THR A 88 -14.60 -21.99 -17.05
N PHE A 89 -14.05 -20.98 -16.39
CA PHE A 89 -14.44 -20.47 -15.09
C PHE A 89 -14.76 -18.98 -15.24
N ASN A 90 -16.02 -18.59 -15.11
CA ASN A 90 -16.48 -17.24 -15.45
C ASN A 90 -17.28 -16.61 -14.32
N GLY A 91 -16.94 -15.38 -13.93
CA GLY A 91 -17.70 -14.64 -12.91
C GLY A 91 -17.74 -15.35 -11.56
N LEU A 92 -16.58 -15.85 -11.10
CA LEU A 92 -16.48 -16.56 -9.83
C LEU A 92 -16.05 -15.60 -8.72
N TRP A 93 -16.74 -15.66 -7.58
CA TRP A 93 -16.35 -14.90 -6.38
C TRP A 93 -16.17 -15.84 -5.21
N THR A 94 -14.98 -15.88 -4.60
CA THR A 94 -14.68 -16.86 -3.55
C THR A 94 -14.36 -16.25 -2.19
N PRO A 95 -15.16 -15.36 -1.58
CA PRO A 95 -14.84 -14.76 -0.28
C PRO A 95 -15.05 -15.77 0.86
N ASN A 96 -14.02 -16.56 1.18
CA ASN A 96 -14.09 -17.60 2.21
C ASN A 96 -12.83 -17.63 3.08
N THR A 97 -12.89 -16.86 4.15
CA THR A 97 -11.86 -16.71 5.18
C THR A 97 -11.38 -18.02 5.83
N TYR A 98 -12.13 -19.12 5.73
CA TYR A 98 -11.73 -20.41 6.29
C TYR A 98 -10.86 -21.25 5.35
N ALA A 99 -10.92 -20.99 4.05
CA ALA A 99 -10.15 -21.72 3.06
C ALA A 99 -8.71 -21.17 2.99
N HIS A 100 -7.74 -22.06 2.81
CA HIS A 100 -6.35 -21.62 2.66
C HIS A 100 -6.09 -20.89 1.33
N ALA A 101 -6.93 -21.13 0.31
CA ALA A 101 -6.87 -20.44 -0.97
C ALA A 101 -8.22 -20.34 -1.70
N GLY A 102 -8.38 -19.34 -2.55
CA GLY A 102 -9.58 -19.13 -3.35
C GLY A 102 -9.66 -20.09 -4.52
N LEU A 103 -8.67 -20.01 -5.40
CA LEU A 103 -8.50 -20.96 -6.49
C LEU A 103 -7.21 -21.73 -6.30
N TYR A 104 -7.30 -23.06 -6.25
CA TYR A 104 -6.14 -23.92 -6.39
C TYR A 104 -6.27 -24.76 -7.65
N VAL A 105 -5.33 -24.62 -8.58
CA VAL A 105 -5.24 -25.48 -9.78
C VAL A 105 -3.97 -26.30 -9.65
N SER A 106 -4.09 -27.62 -9.77
CA SER A 106 -2.95 -28.53 -9.65
C SER A 106 -2.97 -29.65 -10.67
N ASN A 107 -1.79 -30.12 -11.07
CA ASN A 107 -1.61 -31.37 -11.84
C ASN A 107 -2.50 -31.46 -13.09
N THR A 108 -2.43 -30.44 -13.94
CA THR A 108 -3.22 -30.41 -15.18
C THR A 108 -2.43 -29.79 -16.34
N SER A 109 -2.53 -30.43 -17.50
CA SER A 109 -2.17 -29.82 -18.78
C SER A 109 -3.38 -29.52 -19.66
N THR A 110 -4.58 -29.82 -19.17
CA THR A 110 -5.83 -29.52 -19.86
C THR A 110 -6.01 -27.99 -19.89
N PRO A 111 -6.35 -27.41 -21.05
CA PRO A 111 -6.57 -25.97 -21.15
C PRO A 111 -7.64 -25.47 -20.17
N GLY A 112 -7.35 -24.30 -19.57
CA GLY A 112 -8.25 -23.62 -18.64
C GLY A 112 -8.32 -22.12 -18.92
N TYR A 113 -9.51 -21.56 -18.77
CA TYR A 113 -9.77 -20.14 -18.99
C TYR A 113 -10.53 -19.58 -17.79
N VAL A 114 -9.99 -18.54 -17.16
CA VAL A 114 -10.60 -17.85 -16.03
C VAL A 114 -10.92 -16.43 -16.44
N TYR A 115 -12.17 -16.02 -16.31
CA TYR A 115 -12.68 -14.70 -16.66
C TYR A 115 -13.31 -14.04 -15.44
N GLU A 116 -12.88 -12.81 -15.13
CA GLU A 116 -13.49 -11.95 -14.11
C GLU A 116 -13.68 -12.65 -12.77
N MET A 117 -12.65 -13.40 -12.35
CA MET A 117 -12.64 -14.02 -11.03
C MET A 117 -12.20 -13.01 -9.98
N SER A 118 -12.91 -12.99 -8.86
CA SER A 118 -12.53 -12.30 -7.63
C SER A 118 -12.22 -13.36 -6.56
N ALA A 119 -10.94 -13.51 -6.23
CA ALA A 119 -10.44 -14.43 -5.21
C ALA A 119 -10.00 -13.63 -3.99
N GLU A 120 -10.76 -13.70 -2.91
CA GLU A 120 -10.61 -12.73 -1.82
C GLU A 120 -10.62 -13.38 -0.44
N HIS A 121 -9.82 -12.81 0.46
CA HIS A 121 -9.83 -13.00 1.90
C HIS A 121 -9.38 -14.39 2.36
N HIS A 122 -8.47 -15.03 1.63
CA HIS A 122 -7.91 -16.33 2.03
C HIS A 122 -6.64 -16.19 2.85
N ALA A 123 -6.42 -17.12 3.77
CA ALA A 123 -5.35 -16.97 4.76
C ALA A 123 -3.93 -17.15 4.23
N ARG A 124 -3.73 -17.85 3.10
CA ARG A 124 -2.37 -18.16 2.57
C ARG A 124 -2.11 -17.62 1.18
N ALA A 125 -3.05 -17.81 0.25
CA ALA A 125 -2.90 -17.32 -1.12
C ALA A 125 -4.27 -17.18 -1.78
N GLU A 126 -4.47 -16.17 -2.61
CA GLU A 126 -5.76 -16.00 -3.29
C GLU A 126 -5.90 -16.98 -4.46
N ILE A 127 -4.86 -17.10 -5.30
CA ILE A 127 -4.80 -18.05 -6.41
C ILE A 127 -3.46 -18.81 -6.38
N VAL A 128 -3.53 -20.15 -6.42
CA VAL A 128 -2.38 -21.05 -6.46
C VAL A 128 -2.43 -21.92 -7.72
N LEU A 129 -1.32 -21.98 -8.46
CA LEU A 129 -1.13 -22.88 -9.60
C LEU A 129 0.08 -23.78 -9.33
N ASP A 130 -0.08 -25.10 -9.36
CA ASP A 130 1.02 -26.06 -9.12
C ASP A 130 1.06 -27.19 -10.16
N GLY A 131 2.10 -27.20 -11.00
CA GLY A 131 2.21 -28.18 -12.08
C GLY A 131 1.18 -27.97 -13.20
N VAL A 132 0.83 -26.71 -13.47
CA VAL A 132 -0.25 -26.30 -14.40
C VAL A 132 0.32 -25.86 -15.75
N ARG A 133 -0.39 -26.15 -16.84
CA ARG A 133 -0.04 -25.71 -18.19
C ARG A 133 -1.24 -25.33 -19.03
N ASN A 134 -1.06 -24.33 -19.91
CA ASN A 134 -2.04 -23.88 -20.90
C ASN A 134 -3.25 -23.16 -20.28
N TRP A 135 -3.00 -22.29 -19.29
CA TRP A 135 -4.05 -21.57 -18.58
C TRP A 135 -3.98 -20.07 -18.83
N ASN A 136 -5.15 -19.45 -19.04
CA ASN A 136 -5.26 -18.02 -19.25
C ASN A 136 -6.23 -17.42 -18.22
N PHE A 137 -5.80 -16.33 -17.60
CA PHE A 137 -6.57 -15.55 -16.64
C PHE A 137 -6.80 -14.16 -17.24
N TYR A 138 -8.07 -13.76 -17.33
CA TYR A 138 -8.51 -12.49 -17.88
C TYR A 138 -9.26 -11.71 -16.79
N ALA A 139 -8.67 -10.59 -16.40
CA ALA A 139 -9.11 -9.75 -15.29
C ALA A 139 -9.29 -10.52 -13.96
N PRO A 140 -8.31 -11.34 -13.52
CA PRO A 140 -8.34 -11.84 -12.15
C PRO A 140 -8.09 -10.67 -11.19
N GLN A 141 -8.96 -10.55 -10.20
CA GLN A 141 -8.76 -9.67 -9.06
C GLN A 141 -8.57 -10.52 -7.80
N THR A 142 -7.66 -10.07 -6.94
CA THR A 142 -7.39 -10.69 -5.65
C THR A 142 -7.45 -9.65 -4.55
N GLU A 143 -7.87 -10.06 -3.35
CA GLU A 143 -8.00 -9.15 -2.21
C GLU A 143 -7.53 -9.77 -0.89
N GLU A 144 -6.47 -9.25 -0.26
CA GLU A 144 -6.09 -9.67 1.10
C GLU A 144 -6.67 -8.75 2.19
N GLU A 145 -7.52 -9.29 3.05
CA GLU A 145 -8.12 -8.56 4.16
C GLU A 145 -7.19 -8.35 5.36
N ALA A 146 -7.41 -7.25 6.08
CA ALA A 146 -6.58 -6.79 7.19
C ALA A 146 -6.63 -7.67 8.44
N GLY A 147 -7.60 -8.57 8.60
CA GLY A 147 -7.71 -9.49 9.72
C GLY A 147 -6.94 -10.80 9.47
N GLU A 148 -7.53 -11.63 8.62
CA GLU A 148 -7.20 -13.02 8.34
C GLU A 148 -6.07 -13.23 7.32
N SER A 149 -5.88 -12.29 6.40
CA SER A 149 -5.11 -12.50 5.16
C SER A 149 -3.80 -11.71 5.13
N ARG A 150 -3.35 -11.21 6.28
CA ARG A 150 -2.17 -10.30 6.36
C ARG A 150 -0.90 -10.87 5.72
N ASN A 151 -0.77 -12.19 5.69
CA ASN A 151 0.37 -12.92 5.13
C ASN A 151 0.08 -13.58 3.78
N ALA A 152 -1.13 -13.40 3.24
CA ALA A 152 -1.50 -14.01 1.99
C ALA A 152 -0.74 -13.38 0.81
N VAL A 153 -0.61 -14.17 -0.25
CA VAL A 153 -0.09 -13.71 -1.54
C VAL A 153 -1.20 -13.77 -2.57
N ALA A 154 -1.30 -12.75 -3.42
CA ALA A 154 -2.31 -12.72 -4.48
C ALA A 154 -2.18 -13.93 -5.40
N LEU A 155 -0.99 -14.16 -5.96
CA LEU A 155 -0.73 -15.26 -6.88
C LEU A 155 0.49 -16.06 -6.45
N GLU A 156 0.34 -17.38 -6.41
CA GLU A 156 1.45 -18.30 -6.23
C GLU A 156 1.53 -19.31 -7.38
N VAL A 157 2.58 -19.24 -8.18
CA VAL A 157 2.74 -20.07 -9.39
C VAL A 157 3.96 -20.97 -9.22
N ARG A 158 3.73 -22.27 -9.17
CA ARG A 158 4.70 -23.32 -8.86
C ARG A 158 4.80 -24.30 -10.02
N ASN A 159 6.01 -24.65 -10.43
CA ASN A 159 6.29 -25.73 -11.38
C ASN A 159 5.47 -25.67 -12.68
N SER A 160 5.08 -24.47 -13.11
CA SER A 160 4.06 -24.24 -14.12
C SER A 160 4.63 -23.52 -15.35
N ARG A 161 3.95 -23.66 -16.49
CA ARG A 161 4.38 -23.00 -17.74
C ARG A 161 3.26 -22.74 -18.72
N ASN A 162 3.49 -21.81 -19.66
CA ASN A 162 2.49 -21.38 -20.66
C ASN A 162 1.22 -20.88 -19.96
N ILE A 163 1.38 -19.80 -19.20
CA ILE A 163 0.30 -19.14 -18.46
C ILE A 163 0.23 -17.67 -18.88
N LEU A 164 -0.98 -17.15 -19.03
CA LEU A 164 -1.25 -15.72 -19.21
C LEU A 164 -2.03 -15.18 -18.01
N PHE A 165 -1.57 -14.07 -17.46
CA PHE A 165 -2.36 -13.18 -16.62
C PHE A 165 -2.54 -11.85 -17.37
N ALA A 166 -3.77 -11.54 -17.75
CA ALA A 166 -4.12 -10.30 -18.42
C ALA A 166 -5.06 -9.46 -17.54
N ASN A 167 -4.79 -8.17 -17.40
CA ASN A 167 -5.52 -7.23 -16.54
C ASN A 167 -5.56 -7.68 -15.07
N PHE A 168 -4.44 -8.19 -14.55
CA PHE A 168 -4.37 -8.66 -13.17
C PHE A 168 -4.40 -7.47 -12.20
N HIS A 169 -5.29 -7.54 -11.21
CA HIS A 169 -5.39 -6.58 -10.11
C HIS A 169 -5.13 -7.28 -8.77
N GLY A 170 -3.96 -7.04 -8.18
CA GLY A 170 -3.61 -7.54 -6.84
C GLY A 170 -3.80 -6.46 -5.78
N TYR A 171 -4.87 -6.55 -5.00
CA TYR A 171 -5.26 -5.52 -4.04
C TYR A 171 -5.12 -5.98 -2.59
N ARG A 172 -4.57 -5.13 -1.72
CA ARG A 172 -4.60 -5.33 -0.26
C ARG A 172 -5.60 -4.38 0.36
N VAL A 173 -6.52 -4.89 1.17
CA VAL A 173 -7.65 -4.08 1.66
C VAL A 173 -7.18 -2.86 2.43
N THR A 174 -7.99 -1.80 2.33
CA THR A 174 -8.02 -0.69 3.29
C THR A 174 -7.78 -1.18 4.71
N ARG A 175 -7.10 -0.39 5.55
CA ARG A 175 -6.76 -0.75 6.94
C ARG A 175 -5.68 -1.83 7.09
N SER A 176 -5.07 -2.30 6.00
CA SER A 176 -3.86 -3.11 6.10
C SER A 176 -2.79 -2.38 6.93
N ILE A 177 -2.30 -3.03 7.99
CA ILE A 177 -1.29 -2.49 8.92
C ILE A 177 0.04 -3.24 8.86
N GLN A 178 0.10 -4.33 8.11
CA GLN A 178 1.25 -5.20 8.04
C GLN A 178 1.90 -5.12 6.66
N PRO A 179 3.23 -4.95 6.56
CA PRO A 179 3.95 -5.12 5.31
C PRO A 179 3.77 -6.53 4.72
N ALA A 180 3.83 -6.64 3.40
CA ALA A 180 3.81 -7.93 2.71
C ALA A 180 4.82 -7.92 1.55
N SER A 181 5.57 -9.00 1.40
CA SER A 181 6.72 -9.07 0.47
C SER A 181 6.37 -8.86 -1.01
N SER A 182 5.36 -9.56 -1.55
CA SER A 182 5.09 -9.52 -2.98
C SER A 182 3.69 -10.00 -3.31
N ALA A 183 3.05 -9.42 -4.32
CA ALA A 183 1.74 -9.87 -4.80
C ALA A 183 1.86 -11.25 -5.47
N VAL A 184 2.87 -11.44 -6.33
CA VAL A 184 3.08 -12.68 -7.07
C VAL A 184 4.37 -13.36 -6.64
N LYS A 185 4.33 -14.67 -6.38
CA LYS A 185 5.52 -15.50 -6.16
C LYS A 185 5.63 -16.60 -7.20
N LEU A 186 6.80 -16.68 -7.84
CA LEU A 186 7.10 -17.68 -8.87
C LEU A 186 8.14 -18.70 -8.37
N TYR A 187 7.80 -19.98 -8.50
CA TYR A 187 8.65 -21.11 -8.12
C TYR A 187 8.72 -22.10 -9.29
N GLY A 188 9.93 -22.46 -9.74
CA GLY A 188 10.17 -23.42 -10.82
C GLY A 188 9.36 -23.16 -12.10
N SER A 189 8.99 -21.91 -12.38
CA SER A 189 8.03 -21.56 -13.43
C SER A 189 8.67 -20.73 -14.54
N THR A 190 8.16 -20.90 -15.76
CA THR A 190 8.68 -20.27 -16.99
C THR A 190 7.57 -20.12 -18.01
N ASP A 191 7.73 -19.28 -19.03
CA ASP A 191 6.68 -18.94 -19.99
C ASP A 191 5.41 -18.44 -19.28
N ILE A 192 5.61 -17.48 -18.37
CA ILE A 192 4.56 -16.78 -17.65
C ILE A 192 4.47 -15.36 -18.22
N ARG A 193 3.30 -15.00 -18.72
CA ARG A 193 3.07 -13.75 -19.45
C ARG A 193 2.14 -12.87 -18.62
N PHE A 194 2.59 -11.68 -18.28
CA PHE A 194 1.80 -10.66 -17.60
C PHE A 194 1.47 -9.53 -18.57
N ARG A 195 0.20 -9.14 -18.63
CA ARG A 195 -0.30 -8.02 -19.43
C ARG A 195 -1.16 -7.14 -18.54
N ASN A 196 -0.84 -5.86 -18.44
CA ASN A 196 -1.53 -4.86 -17.64
C ASN A 196 -1.72 -5.31 -16.18
N VAL A 197 -0.69 -5.08 -15.36
CA VAL A 197 -0.68 -5.45 -13.94
C VAL A 197 -0.83 -4.20 -13.09
N HIS A 198 -1.77 -4.25 -12.15
CA HIS A 198 -2.07 -3.23 -11.16
C HIS A 198 -1.94 -3.85 -9.75
N VAL A 199 -1.09 -3.28 -8.89
CA VAL A 199 -0.91 -3.76 -7.51
C VAL A 199 -0.97 -2.58 -6.55
N ASN A 200 -1.97 -2.56 -5.66
CA ASN A 200 -2.19 -1.43 -4.77
C ASN A 200 -2.75 -1.85 -3.41
N ALA A 201 -2.77 -0.91 -2.48
CA ALA A 201 -3.62 -0.99 -1.28
C ALA A 201 -4.51 0.25 -1.14
N GLU A 202 -4.33 1.23 -2.02
CA GLU A 202 -5.05 2.48 -2.03
C GLU A 202 -6.45 2.28 -2.59
N SER A 203 -7.43 2.45 -1.71
CA SER A 203 -8.85 2.39 -2.07
C SER A 203 -9.61 3.47 -1.31
N GLY A 204 -10.74 3.84 -1.90
CA GLY A 204 -11.62 4.86 -1.38
C GLY A 204 -12.45 4.41 -0.19
N PHE A 205 -12.68 5.35 0.72
CA PHE A 205 -13.64 5.29 1.81
C PHE A 205 -14.62 6.45 1.69
N ALA A 206 -15.91 6.17 1.66
CA ALA A 206 -16.99 7.15 1.61
C ALA A 206 -17.78 7.14 2.93
N THR A 207 -17.97 8.30 3.55
CA THR A 207 -18.75 8.40 4.79
C THR A 207 -19.32 9.81 5.00
N CYS A 208 -20.20 9.93 5.98
CA CYS A 208 -20.65 11.19 6.56
C CYS A 208 -20.28 11.23 8.05
N ASP A 209 -19.74 12.34 8.49
CA ASP A 209 -19.41 12.63 9.88
C ASP A 209 -19.85 14.06 10.24
N ASP A 210 -19.46 14.56 11.41
CA ASP A 210 -19.81 15.92 11.88
C ASP A 210 -19.26 17.03 10.96
N ASN A 211 -18.27 16.72 10.11
CA ASN A 211 -17.70 17.61 9.09
C ASN A 211 -18.35 17.42 7.69
N GLY A 212 -19.49 16.70 7.64
CA GLY A 212 -20.28 16.47 6.43
C GLY A 212 -19.89 15.21 5.67
N CYS A 213 -20.48 15.03 4.50
CA CYS A 213 -20.25 13.84 3.66
C CYS A 213 -19.10 14.04 2.68
N GLY A 214 -18.40 12.95 2.36
CA GLY A 214 -17.47 12.91 1.23
C GLY A 214 -16.64 11.64 1.22
N THR A 215 -15.47 11.73 0.59
CA THR A 215 -14.64 10.57 0.25
C THR A 215 -13.17 10.83 0.54
N TYR A 216 -12.48 9.77 0.98
CA TYR A 216 -11.03 9.72 1.11
C TYR A 216 -10.48 8.59 0.27
N LEU A 217 -9.46 8.84 -0.56
CA LEU A 217 -9.10 7.92 -1.64
C LEU A 217 -7.90 7.02 -1.32
N ARG A 218 -7.39 7.08 -0.07
CA ARG A 218 -6.18 6.35 0.35
C ARG A 218 -6.33 5.67 1.71
N ALA A 219 -7.35 4.86 1.92
CA ALA A 219 -7.60 4.22 3.22
C ALA A 219 -6.60 3.07 3.57
N SER A 220 -5.40 3.05 2.99
CA SER A 220 -4.24 2.24 3.36
C SER A 220 -2.99 2.74 2.63
N LYS A 221 -1.81 2.54 3.24
CA LYS A 221 -0.49 2.76 2.62
C LYS A 221 0.41 1.52 2.70
N PHE A 222 -0.18 0.32 2.80
CA PHE A 222 0.55 -0.95 2.90
C PHE A 222 0.27 -1.88 1.71
N PRO A 223 0.54 -1.47 0.46
CA PRO A 223 0.58 -2.40 -0.67
C PRO A 223 1.69 -3.43 -0.49
N PHE A 224 1.67 -4.48 -1.32
CA PHE A 224 2.81 -5.39 -1.43
C PHE A 224 4.11 -4.65 -1.73
N GLU A 225 5.24 -5.06 -1.16
CA GLU A 225 6.52 -4.44 -1.48
C GLU A 225 6.86 -4.62 -2.96
N ASN A 226 6.71 -5.82 -3.54
CA ASN A 226 7.00 -6.06 -4.95
C ASN A 226 5.75 -6.54 -5.70
N ALA A 227 5.65 -6.26 -7.00
CA ALA A 227 4.62 -6.86 -7.82
C ALA A 227 4.88 -8.36 -7.99
N ILE A 228 6.12 -8.73 -8.31
CA ILE A 228 6.51 -10.12 -8.54
C ILE A 228 7.84 -10.39 -7.84
N SER A 229 7.95 -11.56 -7.20
CA SER A 229 9.22 -12.14 -6.77
C SER A 229 9.44 -13.47 -7.50
N ASP A 230 10.51 -13.58 -8.29
CA ASP A 230 10.94 -14.85 -8.87
C ASP A 230 11.90 -15.53 -7.88
N VAL A 231 11.35 -16.41 -7.05
CA VAL A 231 12.09 -17.09 -6.00
C VAL A 231 13.14 -18.04 -6.58
N THR A 232 12.92 -18.54 -7.79
CA THR A 232 13.78 -19.56 -8.41
C THR A 232 15.01 -18.95 -9.03
N ARG A 233 14.85 -17.87 -9.79
CA ARG A 233 15.96 -17.14 -10.40
C ARG A 233 16.60 -16.17 -9.42
N GLY A 234 15.82 -15.72 -8.42
CA GLY A 234 16.15 -14.63 -7.52
C GLY A 234 15.78 -13.27 -8.13
N GLY A 235 15.30 -12.33 -7.33
CA GLY A 235 15.02 -10.97 -7.79
C GLY A 235 13.53 -10.65 -7.96
N ASP A 236 13.27 -9.35 -8.08
CA ASP A 236 11.94 -8.79 -7.92
C ASP A 236 11.60 -7.79 -9.04
N VAL A 237 10.34 -7.80 -9.45
CA VAL A 237 9.70 -6.70 -10.16
C VAL A 237 9.13 -5.76 -9.11
N ARG A 238 9.84 -4.66 -8.88
CA ARG A 238 9.51 -3.72 -7.81
C ARG A 238 8.46 -2.69 -8.22
N GLU A 239 8.27 -2.43 -9.51
CA GLU A 239 7.19 -1.53 -9.95
C GLU A 239 5.85 -2.25 -9.84
N ARG A 240 4.88 -1.59 -9.22
CA ARG A 240 3.53 -2.13 -8.97
C ARG A 240 2.58 -1.99 -10.16
N GLU A 241 2.94 -1.11 -11.09
CA GLU A 241 2.19 -0.81 -12.30
C GLU A 241 3.07 -1.12 -13.51
N PHE A 242 2.66 -2.04 -14.38
CA PHE A 242 3.37 -2.25 -15.65
C PHE A 242 2.48 -2.89 -16.73
N ALA A 243 2.79 -2.56 -17.99
CA ALA A 243 1.97 -2.98 -19.13
C ALA A 243 2.28 -4.40 -19.64
N VAL A 244 3.56 -4.79 -19.72
CA VAL A 244 3.97 -6.08 -20.30
C VAL A 244 5.20 -6.61 -19.59
N LEU A 245 5.17 -7.90 -19.23
CA LEU A 245 6.35 -8.64 -18.79
C LEU A 245 6.21 -10.12 -19.18
N ASP A 246 7.27 -10.70 -19.74
CA ASP A 246 7.37 -12.13 -20.00
C ASP A 246 8.50 -12.73 -19.17
N ILE A 247 8.16 -13.73 -18.35
CA ILE A 247 9.13 -14.52 -17.59
C ILE A 247 9.41 -15.80 -18.37
N THR A 248 10.64 -15.95 -18.85
CA THR A 248 11.11 -17.07 -19.67
C THR A 248 12.40 -17.66 -19.09
N ASP A 249 12.89 -18.76 -19.67
CA ASP A 249 14.18 -19.33 -19.28
C ASP A 249 15.36 -18.39 -19.57
N ALA A 250 15.19 -17.41 -20.46
CA ALA A 250 16.18 -16.40 -20.76
C ALA A 250 16.14 -15.19 -19.82
N THR A 251 15.15 -15.08 -18.92
CA THR A 251 15.01 -13.95 -18.00
C THR A 251 16.18 -13.95 -16.99
N THR A 252 16.95 -12.85 -16.98
CA THR A 252 18.10 -12.65 -16.09
C THR A 252 17.78 -11.68 -14.95
N THR A 253 18.49 -11.84 -13.83
CA THR A 253 18.24 -11.12 -12.57
C THR A 253 19.22 -9.97 -12.34
N THR A 254 20.20 -9.81 -13.25
CA THR A 254 21.25 -8.79 -13.13
C THR A 254 20.70 -7.41 -13.48
N PRO A 255 20.88 -6.39 -12.62
CA PRO A 255 20.47 -5.03 -12.94
C PRO A 255 21.19 -4.51 -14.18
N ALA A 256 20.45 -3.85 -15.08
CA ALA A 256 21.03 -3.20 -16.26
C ALA A 256 21.86 -1.95 -15.93
N THR A 257 21.76 -1.43 -14.69
CA THR A 257 22.27 -0.11 -14.31
C THR A 257 23.22 -0.20 -13.12
N VAL A 258 24.38 0.47 -13.21
CA VAL A 258 25.32 0.62 -12.10
C VAL A 258 24.78 1.65 -11.12
N PRO A 259 24.63 1.32 -9.82
CA PRO A 259 24.17 2.28 -8.81
C PRO A 259 25.15 3.47 -8.67
N MET A 260 24.62 4.66 -8.45
CA MET A 260 25.43 5.88 -8.30
C MET A 260 26.33 5.85 -7.05
N THR A 261 25.85 5.26 -5.96
CA THR A 261 26.55 5.20 -4.67
C THR A 261 26.10 3.95 -3.92
N PRO A 262 26.97 3.30 -3.13
CA PRO A 262 26.57 2.19 -2.29
C PRO A 262 25.65 2.64 -1.15
N VAL A 263 24.84 1.70 -0.65
CA VAL A 263 23.96 1.88 0.50
C VAL A 263 24.51 1.10 1.70
N SER A 264 24.48 1.71 2.88
CA SER A 264 24.85 1.06 4.15
C SER A 264 23.62 0.80 5.00
N LYS A 265 23.46 -0.42 5.52
CA LYS A 265 22.44 -0.72 6.53
C LYS A 265 22.90 -0.19 7.88
N LEU A 266 22.07 0.64 8.51
CA LEU A 266 22.38 1.31 9.78
C LEU A 266 21.81 0.55 10.97
N ALA A 267 20.56 0.10 10.85
CA ALA A 267 19.85 -0.71 11.83
C ALA A 267 18.71 -1.51 11.16
N ASP A 268 18.27 -2.59 11.81
CA ASP A 268 17.12 -3.40 11.40
C ASP A 268 16.36 -3.96 12.61
N GLY A 269 15.39 -4.83 12.37
CA GLY A 269 14.53 -5.42 13.39
C GLY A 269 13.23 -4.65 13.63
N PHE A 270 12.88 -3.75 12.72
CA PHE A 270 11.67 -2.94 12.79
C PHE A 270 10.45 -3.65 12.19
N HIS A 271 9.25 -3.26 12.63
CA HIS A 271 8.01 -3.73 12.00
C HIS A 271 7.74 -2.97 10.70
N SER A 272 7.63 -1.65 10.78
CA SER A 272 7.45 -0.77 9.61
C SER A 272 7.82 0.67 9.96
N ILE A 273 9.07 1.09 9.73
CA ILE A 273 9.49 2.45 10.08
C ILE A 273 9.14 3.49 9.01
N GLY A 274 8.83 4.69 9.48
CA GLY A 274 8.49 5.83 8.64
C GLY A 274 8.22 7.07 9.47
N GLY A 275 7.56 8.05 8.86
CA GLY A 275 7.09 9.27 9.53
C GLY A 275 8.16 10.07 10.24
N GLY A 276 9.41 9.99 9.78
CA GLY A 276 10.54 10.62 10.41
C GLY A 276 10.82 12.05 9.96
N ALA A 277 11.73 12.71 10.66
CA ALA A 277 12.26 14.02 10.35
C ALA A 277 13.68 14.17 10.90
N VAL A 278 14.41 15.15 10.38
CA VAL A 278 15.78 15.43 10.78
C VAL A 278 15.84 16.79 11.48
N ASP A 279 16.55 16.87 12.60
CA ASP A 279 16.78 18.12 13.31
C ASP A 279 17.91 18.96 12.69
N GLN A 280 18.12 20.17 13.22
CA GLN A 280 19.15 21.10 12.75
C GLN A 280 20.59 20.59 12.92
N HIS A 281 20.81 19.55 13.72
CA HIS A 281 22.11 18.91 13.92
C HIS A 281 22.29 17.65 13.06
N GLY A 282 21.31 17.33 12.22
CA GLY A 282 21.35 16.19 11.32
C GLY A 282 20.96 14.87 11.98
N LYS A 283 20.45 14.88 13.22
CA LYS A 283 19.94 13.68 13.88
C LYS A 283 18.56 13.35 13.32
N LEU A 284 18.38 12.08 12.95
CA LEU A 284 17.13 11.56 12.44
C LEU A 284 16.25 11.10 13.61
N TYR A 285 14.97 11.43 13.57
CA TYR A 285 13.91 10.87 14.40
C TYR A 285 12.92 10.15 13.50
N PHE A 286 12.40 8.99 13.91
CA PHE A 286 11.46 8.20 13.12
C PHE A 286 10.58 7.30 13.98
N ILE A 287 9.49 6.80 13.40
CA ILE A 287 8.45 6.08 14.14
C ILE A 287 8.42 4.62 13.69
N ASP A 288 8.42 3.70 14.64
CA ASP A 288 7.92 2.34 14.43
C ASP A 288 6.52 2.24 15.04
N ARG A 289 5.50 2.43 14.18
CA ARG A 289 4.11 2.62 14.61
C ARG A 289 3.55 1.40 15.33
N PHE A 290 3.88 0.20 14.86
CA PHE A 290 3.35 -1.05 15.42
C PHE A 290 3.74 -1.22 16.89
N PHE A 291 4.97 -0.82 17.22
CA PHE A 291 5.47 -0.85 18.60
C PHE A 291 5.25 0.46 19.37
N GLN A 292 4.61 1.46 18.76
CA GLN A 292 4.37 2.78 19.35
C GLN A 292 5.66 3.49 19.83
N ARG A 293 6.74 3.35 19.04
CA ARG A 293 8.05 3.89 19.40
C ARG A 293 8.49 5.02 18.50
N ILE A 294 9.06 6.05 19.11
CA ILE A 294 9.85 7.06 18.43
C ILE A 294 11.33 6.71 18.66
N HIS A 295 12.05 6.48 17.57
CA HIS A 295 13.47 6.22 17.54
C HIS A 295 14.27 7.46 17.15
N GLY A 296 15.55 7.46 17.51
CA GLY A 296 16.53 8.44 17.09
C GLY A 296 17.75 7.75 16.48
N TRP A 297 18.39 8.41 15.51
CA TRP A 297 19.64 7.98 14.90
C TRP A 297 20.61 9.15 14.71
N SER A 298 21.84 8.97 15.19
CA SER A 298 23.00 9.76 14.78
C SER A 298 24.21 8.85 14.59
N ASP A 299 25.24 9.32 13.88
CA ASP A 299 26.46 8.52 13.65
C ASP A 299 27.17 8.16 14.96
N THR A 300 27.16 9.09 15.92
CA THR A 300 27.78 8.94 17.24
C THR A 300 26.91 8.19 18.24
N GLY A 301 25.61 8.52 18.31
CA GLY A 301 24.67 7.93 19.25
C GLY A 301 24.10 6.58 18.81
N ARG A 302 24.26 6.25 17.53
CA ARG A 302 23.63 5.08 16.87
C ARG A 302 22.12 5.09 17.10
N LEU A 303 21.48 3.92 17.07
CA LEU A 303 20.05 3.78 17.29
C LEU A 303 19.71 3.97 18.78
N SER A 304 18.74 4.84 19.06
CA SER A 304 18.19 5.05 20.40
C SER A 304 16.66 5.00 20.38
N VAL A 305 16.04 4.66 21.52
CA VAL A 305 14.60 4.88 21.75
C VAL A 305 14.44 6.25 22.41
N VAL A 306 13.68 7.13 21.78
CA VAL A 306 13.38 8.48 22.26
C VAL A 306 12.09 8.48 23.06
N ALA A 307 11.05 7.82 22.58
CA ALA A 307 9.78 7.64 23.30
C ALA A 307 9.20 6.24 23.07
N ASP A 308 8.53 5.70 24.09
CA ASP A 308 7.83 4.39 24.10
C ASP A 308 6.47 4.52 24.81
N ALA A 309 5.85 5.70 24.69
CA ALA A 309 4.55 5.97 25.27
C ALA A 309 3.45 5.55 24.29
N PRO A 310 2.35 4.92 24.76
CA PRO A 310 1.31 4.39 23.89
C PRO A 310 0.37 5.50 23.39
N LEU A 311 0.91 6.36 22.52
CA LEU A 311 0.25 7.57 22.01
C LEU A 311 0.00 7.50 20.51
N ASP A 312 0.08 6.32 19.89
CA ASP A 312 -0.25 6.08 18.48
C ASP A 312 0.40 7.06 17.48
N ALA A 313 1.68 7.40 17.68
CA ALA A 313 2.43 8.26 16.76
C ALA A 313 2.46 7.70 15.34
N VAL A 314 2.27 8.55 14.32
CA VAL A 314 2.24 8.15 12.89
C VAL A 314 3.26 8.91 12.05
N ASN A 315 3.32 10.23 12.17
CA ASN A 315 4.28 11.10 11.47
C ASN A 315 4.74 12.21 12.43
N LEU A 316 5.97 12.71 12.24
CA LEU A 316 6.51 13.82 13.01
C LEU A 316 7.31 14.81 12.15
N ALA A 317 7.53 16.00 12.72
CA ALA A 317 8.49 16.99 12.26
C ALA A 317 9.20 17.64 13.46
N VAL A 318 10.36 18.24 13.22
CA VAL A 318 11.15 18.92 14.25
C VAL A 318 10.97 20.43 14.12
N ASP A 319 10.61 21.10 15.22
CA ASP A 319 10.53 22.56 15.26
C ASP A 319 11.92 23.21 15.43
N GLY A 320 11.95 24.54 15.54
CA GLY A 320 13.17 25.35 15.62
C GLY A 320 13.86 25.28 16.97
N SER A 321 13.14 24.93 18.03
CA SER A 321 13.71 24.60 19.34
C SER A 321 14.28 23.18 19.44
N GLY A 322 13.91 22.29 18.51
CA GLY A 322 14.30 20.88 18.51
C GLY A 322 13.23 19.96 19.10
N ASP A 323 12.05 20.49 19.46
CA ASP A 323 10.93 19.68 19.91
C ASP A 323 10.31 18.93 18.72
N LEU A 324 9.77 17.75 18.99
CA LEU A 324 9.06 16.94 17.99
C LEU A 324 7.58 17.30 18.01
N LEU A 325 7.08 17.79 16.87
CA LEU A 325 5.66 17.91 16.59
C LEU A 325 5.17 16.58 16.00
N VAL A 326 4.35 15.84 16.74
CA VAL A 326 3.92 14.49 16.41
C VAL A 326 2.41 14.47 16.12
N MET A 327 2.03 13.81 15.02
CA MET A 327 0.64 13.48 14.72
C MET A 327 0.36 12.02 15.10
N SER A 328 -0.76 11.83 15.80
CA SER A 328 -1.22 10.55 16.33
C SER A 328 -2.59 10.17 15.79
N SER A 329 -2.81 8.89 15.49
CA SER A 329 -4.14 8.42 15.07
C SER A 329 -5.17 8.37 16.20
N ASP A 330 -4.81 8.71 17.44
CA ASP A 330 -5.73 8.70 18.59
C ASP A 330 -6.80 9.80 18.53
N GLY A 331 -7.99 9.49 19.04
CA GLY A 331 -9.16 10.38 19.08
C GLY A 331 -9.99 10.41 17.78
N PRO A 332 -11.10 11.20 17.72
CA PRO A 332 -11.99 11.26 16.56
C PRO A 332 -11.37 11.94 15.33
N GLU A 333 -10.55 12.97 15.52
CA GLU A 333 -10.00 13.80 14.43
C GLU A 333 -8.47 13.92 14.50
N THR A 334 -7.75 12.83 14.81
CA THR A 334 -6.31 12.83 15.16
C THR A 334 -6.01 13.61 16.44
N THR A 335 -4.83 13.37 17.01
CA THR A 335 -4.24 14.22 18.04
C THR A 335 -2.88 14.71 17.58
N VAL A 336 -2.61 16.00 17.73
CA VAL A 336 -1.27 16.56 17.50
C VAL A 336 -0.71 17.00 18.84
N TYR A 337 0.54 16.66 19.12
CA TYR A 337 1.22 17.05 20.35
C TYR A 337 2.69 17.35 20.10
N ALA A 338 3.30 18.11 21.01
CA ALA A 338 4.74 18.34 21.04
C ALA A 338 5.39 17.60 22.22
N ILE A 339 6.58 17.06 21.99
CA ILE A 339 7.47 16.51 23.01
C ILE A 339 8.89 17.04 22.85
N ASP A 340 9.57 17.29 23.97
CA ASP A 340 11.02 17.46 23.99
C ASP A 340 11.66 16.05 23.93
N PRO A 341 12.53 15.73 22.96
CA PRO A 341 13.24 14.45 22.92
C PRO A 341 14.01 14.09 24.21
N GLY A 342 14.45 15.08 24.98
CA GLY A 342 15.12 14.92 26.27
C GLY A 342 14.16 14.69 27.45
N ALA A 343 12.88 15.02 27.27
CA ALA A 343 11.81 14.82 28.25
C ALA A 343 10.53 14.27 27.58
N PRO A 344 10.60 13.09 26.93
CA PRO A 344 9.56 12.59 26.01
C PRO A 344 8.19 12.36 26.66
N ASN A 345 8.14 12.22 27.99
CA ASN A 345 6.90 12.04 28.75
C ASN A 345 6.17 13.37 29.05
N ALA A 346 6.80 14.52 28.80
CA ALA A 346 6.21 15.85 28.98
C ALA A 346 5.38 16.24 27.73
N VAL A 347 4.32 15.47 27.47
CA VAL A 347 3.46 15.63 26.29
C VAL A 347 2.64 16.91 26.37
N ARG A 348 2.67 17.72 25.31
CA ARG A 348 1.90 18.96 25.19
C ARG A 348 0.94 18.88 24.00
N PRO A 349 -0.35 18.59 24.21
CA PRO A 349 -1.35 18.60 23.14
C PRO A 349 -1.45 19.97 22.47
N ILE A 350 -1.67 19.98 21.16
CA ILE A 350 -1.79 21.20 20.35
C ILE A 350 -3.16 21.18 19.66
N ALA A 351 -3.97 22.18 19.96
CA ALA A 351 -5.25 22.37 19.30
C ALA A 351 -5.05 23.10 17.95
N PRO A 352 -5.81 22.76 16.89
CA PRO A 352 -5.72 23.47 15.63
C PRO A 352 -6.40 24.86 15.75
N GLY A 353 -5.71 25.91 15.29
CA GLY A 353 -6.22 27.28 15.22
C GLY A 353 -6.51 27.70 13.79
N ALA A 354 -7.10 28.88 13.59
CA ALA A 354 -7.23 29.47 12.24
C ALA A 354 -5.86 29.80 11.65
N VAL A 355 -5.70 29.60 10.33
CA VAL A 355 -4.44 29.90 9.63
C VAL A 355 -4.05 31.37 9.80
N ARG A 356 -2.79 31.60 10.20
CA ARG A 356 -2.23 32.95 10.36
C ARG A 356 -1.42 33.32 9.12
N GLY A 357 -1.99 34.15 8.25
CA GLY A 357 -1.28 34.66 7.08
C GLY A 357 0.02 35.39 7.44
N GLY A 358 1.04 35.26 6.58
CA GLY A 358 2.32 35.99 6.75
C GLY A 358 3.31 35.38 7.76
N SER A 359 3.07 34.16 8.25
CA SER A 359 4.02 33.44 9.11
C SER A 359 5.34 33.13 8.37
N ARG A 360 6.47 33.27 9.07
CA ARG A 360 7.79 32.81 8.60
C ARG A 360 8.08 31.34 8.96
N ALA A 361 7.12 30.66 9.58
CA ALA A 361 7.22 29.27 9.95
C ALA A 361 7.44 28.36 8.73
N ARG A 362 8.15 27.24 8.94
CA ARG A 362 8.13 26.13 7.99
C ARG A 362 6.76 25.47 8.02
N VAL A 363 6.32 24.96 6.88
CA VAL A 363 5.08 24.19 6.73
C VAL A 363 5.46 22.73 6.53
N ALA A 364 4.94 21.83 7.36
CA ALA A 364 5.01 20.39 7.16
C ALA A 364 3.80 19.90 6.35
N LEU A 365 4.04 19.11 5.31
CA LEU A 365 3.02 18.64 4.36
C LEU A 365 3.22 17.15 4.05
N PRO A 366 2.18 16.42 3.62
CA PRO A 366 2.37 15.10 3.04
C PRO A 366 3.35 15.13 1.87
N GLY A 367 4.32 14.22 1.85
CA GLY A 367 5.24 14.06 0.72
C GLY A 367 4.63 13.31 -0.47
N SER A 368 3.62 12.47 -0.20
CA SER A 368 2.90 11.68 -1.21
C SER A 368 1.39 11.78 -0.98
N PHE A 369 0.65 11.85 -2.08
CA PHE A 369 -0.81 11.90 -2.13
C PHE A 369 -1.34 10.80 -3.05
N TRP A 370 -2.61 10.45 -2.88
CA TRP A 370 -3.33 9.60 -3.83
C TRP A 370 -4.61 10.31 -4.27
N ASN A 371 -4.64 10.78 -5.52
CA ASN A 371 -5.79 11.48 -6.06
C ASN A 371 -6.20 10.87 -7.41
N ASN A 372 -7.16 9.94 -7.37
CA ASN A 372 -7.66 9.22 -8.54
C ASN A 372 -9.11 9.60 -8.92
N GLY A 373 -9.76 10.46 -8.13
CA GLY A 373 -11.15 10.88 -8.38
C GLY A 373 -12.22 9.82 -8.09
N GLU A 374 -11.87 8.70 -7.44
CA GLU A 374 -12.81 7.62 -7.09
C GLU A 374 -14.06 8.14 -6.37
N PHE A 375 -15.20 7.50 -6.66
CA PHE A 375 -16.57 7.85 -6.25
C PHE A 375 -17.14 9.18 -6.79
N ARG A 376 -16.49 9.82 -7.76
CA ARG A 376 -17.02 11.02 -8.43
C ARG A 376 -16.97 10.86 -9.93
N ASP A 377 -18.03 11.27 -10.61
CA ASP A 377 -17.99 11.39 -12.07
C ASP A 377 -17.06 12.55 -12.44
N GLN A 378 -16.10 12.27 -13.32
CA GLN A 378 -15.10 13.23 -13.80
C GLN A 378 -15.35 13.60 -15.27
N TYR A 379 -16.42 13.09 -15.87
CA TYR A 379 -16.82 13.38 -17.23
C TYR A 379 -17.51 14.76 -17.32
N ASP A 380 -17.01 15.59 -18.22
CA ASP A 380 -17.64 16.85 -18.61
C ASP A 380 -18.41 16.65 -19.92
N PRO A 381 -19.75 16.52 -19.88
CA PRO A 381 -20.55 16.29 -21.08
C PRO A 381 -20.57 17.49 -22.03
N ALA A 382 -20.27 18.71 -21.57
CA ALA A 382 -20.24 19.89 -22.43
C ALA A 382 -18.96 19.93 -23.29
N ARG A 383 -17.91 19.22 -22.88
CA ARG A 383 -16.62 19.15 -23.57
C ARG A 383 -16.30 17.75 -24.10
N ASP A 384 -17.16 16.77 -23.84
CA ASP A 384 -16.95 15.34 -24.15
C ASP A 384 -15.57 14.86 -23.67
N ARG A 385 -15.28 15.11 -22.39
CA ARG A 385 -13.92 14.92 -21.85
C ARG A 385 -13.92 14.55 -20.37
N PHE A 386 -13.11 13.54 -20.01
CA PHE A 386 -12.77 13.27 -18.62
C PHE A 386 -11.71 14.25 -18.11
N THR A 387 -11.88 14.74 -16.88
CA THR A 387 -10.82 15.41 -16.14
C THR A 387 -9.68 14.42 -15.94
N THR A 388 -8.45 14.82 -16.26
CA THR A 388 -7.26 13.96 -16.10
C THR A 388 -6.79 13.91 -14.64
N LEU A 389 -6.02 12.88 -14.27
CA LEU A 389 -5.43 12.77 -12.92
C LEU A 389 -4.62 14.01 -12.53
N GLY A 390 -3.80 14.54 -13.44
CA GLY A 390 -3.02 15.75 -13.20
C GLY A 390 -3.88 17.00 -12.98
N GLU A 391 -5.00 17.14 -13.70
CA GLU A 391 -5.94 18.26 -13.50
C GLU A 391 -6.68 18.15 -12.16
N MET A 392 -7.11 16.94 -11.76
CA MET A 392 -7.71 16.70 -10.44
C MET A 392 -6.70 17.04 -9.34
N PHE A 393 -5.47 16.56 -9.48
CA PHE A 393 -4.41 16.81 -8.50
C PHE A 393 -4.10 18.30 -8.37
N ALA A 394 -3.94 19.02 -9.49
CA ALA A 394 -3.71 20.47 -9.47
C ALA A 394 -4.86 21.25 -8.82
N ARG A 395 -6.12 20.88 -9.12
CA ARG A 395 -7.31 21.49 -8.51
C ARG A 395 -7.33 21.29 -7.00
N ASP A 396 -7.14 20.06 -6.54
CA ASP A 396 -7.35 19.71 -5.14
C ASP A 396 -6.19 20.16 -4.25
N MET A 397 -4.95 20.18 -4.78
CA MET A 397 -3.79 20.72 -4.08
C MET A 397 -3.85 22.25 -3.92
N ALA A 398 -4.55 22.96 -4.79
CA ALA A 398 -4.70 24.41 -4.70
C ALA A 398 -5.63 24.88 -3.56
N VAL A 399 -6.30 23.95 -2.86
CA VAL A 399 -7.26 24.29 -1.80
C VAL A 399 -6.55 24.55 -0.47
N PRO A 400 -6.57 25.78 0.08
CA PRO A 400 -5.96 26.08 1.37
C PRO A 400 -6.75 25.44 2.51
N ARG A 401 -6.04 24.95 3.53
CA ARG A 401 -6.68 24.49 4.77
C ARG A 401 -7.02 25.70 5.63
N PRO A 402 -8.22 25.76 6.24
CA PRO A 402 -8.64 26.92 7.04
C PRO A 402 -8.02 26.91 8.45
N ARG A 403 -7.54 25.75 8.91
CA ARG A 403 -6.95 25.55 10.23
C ARG A 403 -5.54 24.96 10.13
N GLU A 404 -4.73 25.20 11.14
CA GLU A 404 -3.38 24.67 11.28
C GLU A 404 -3.03 24.42 12.75
N TYR A 405 -2.15 23.46 12.99
CA TYR A 405 -1.45 23.29 14.26
C TYR A 405 -0.15 24.08 14.19
N VAL A 406 0.20 24.76 15.28
CA VAL A 406 1.40 25.59 15.38
C VAL A 406 2.28 25.02 16.49
N SER A 407 3.56 24.79 16.21
CA SER A 407 4.52 24.34 17.23
C SER A 407 4.58 25.33 18.40
N PRO A 408 4.95 24.88 19.62
CA PRO A 408 5.04 25.76 20.78
C PRO A 408 5.96 26.97 20.57
N ASP A 409 7.04 26.81 19.81
CA ASP A 409 7.99 27.86 19.46
C ASP A 409 7.54 28.75 18.27
N GLY A 410 6.43 28.39 17.61
CA GLY A 410 5.87 29.11 16.45
C GLY A 410 6.65 28.97 15.14
N SER A 411 7.70 28.14 15.08
CA SER A 411 8.58 28.02 13.91
C SER A 411 8.12 26.98 12.89
N LEU A 412 7.15 26.13 13.24
CA LEU A 412 6.61 25.07 12.41
C LEU A 412 5.08 25.11 12.46
N VAL A 413 4.47 24.96 11.28
CA VAL A 413 3.02 24.79 11.14
C VAL A 413 2.69 23.51 10.37
N LEU A 414 1.59 22.88 10.77
CA LEU A 414 1.02 21.71 10.14
C LEU A 414 -0.42 22.05 9.73
N PRO A 415 -0.72 22.19 8.42
CA PRO A 415 -2.09 22.44 7.96
C PRO A 415 -3.01 21.31 8.44
N ALA A 416 -4.19 21.63 8.95
CA ALA A 416 -5.12 20.63 9.47
C ALA A 416 -5.91 20.01 8.31
N TYR A 417 -5.37 18.94 7.72
CA TYR A 417 -6.09 18.11 6.75
C TYR A 417 -7.27 17.41 7.41
N ARG A 418 -8.36 17.23 6.67
CA ARG A 418 -9.53 16.48 7.17
C ARG A 418 -9.10 15.06 7.55
N VAL A 419 -9.60 14.60 8.69
CA VAL A 419 -9.44 13.22 9.16
C VAL A 419 -10.79 12.53 9.00
N TRP A 420 -10.76 11.33 8.42
CA TRP A 420 -11.91 10.49 8.21
C TRP A 420 -11.90 9.36 9.23
N GLN A 421 -13.03 9.17 9.91
CA GLN A 421 -13.20 8.14 10.93
C GLN A 421 -14.03 6.98 10.41
N GLN A 422 -13.55 5.76 10.64
CA GLN A 422 -14.33 4.53 10.52
C GLN A 422 -14.30 3.77 11.84
N GLY A 423 -15.46 3.38 12.36
CA GLY A 423 -15.56 2.70 13.67
C GLY A 423 -15.44 3.66 14.87
N PRO A 424 -15.30 3.13 16.09
CA PRO A 424 -15.26 3.92 17.33
C PRO A 424 -14.01 4.83 17.44
N ALA A 425 -13.99 5.72 18.44
CA ALA A 425 -12.83 6.59 18.72
C ALA A 425 -11.81 5.99 19.69
N ASN A 426 -11.58 4.69 19.58
CA ASN A 426 -10.61 3.94 20.35
C ASN A 426 -9.77 3.05 19.41
N HIS A 427 -8.94 2.18 19.97
CA HIS A 427 -8.04 1.27 19.24
C HIS A 427 -8.73 0.31 18.24
N LEU A 428 -10.07 0.23 18.21
CA LEU A 428 -10.83 -0.55 17.23
C LEU A 428 -11.20 0.25 15.98
N GLY A 429 -11.06 1.58 16.02
CA GLY A 429 -11.39 2.47 14.91
C GLY A 429 -10.18 2.84 14.06
N TRP A 430 -10.47 3.34 12.87
CA TRP A 430 -9.48 3.73 11.86
C TRP A 430 -9.57 5.23 11.59
N ARG A 431 -8.40 5.83 11.32
CA ARG A 431 -8.26 7.24 10.93
C ARG A 431 -7.49 7.33 9.64
N PHE A 432 -8.03 8.09 8.70
CA PHE A 432 -7.43 8.31 7.40
C PHE A 432 -7.33 9.80 7.09
N SER A 433 -6.21 10.22 6.54
CA SER A 433 -5.93 11.60 6.15
C SER A 433 -4.64 11.62 5.34
N ASP A 434 -4.46 12.59 4.45
CA ASP A 434 -3.19 12.74 3.70
C ASP A 434 -1.98 12.83 4.64
N LEU A 435 -2.16 13.44 5.82
CA LEU A 435 -1.11 13.53 6.84
C LEU A 435 -0.83 12.21 7.58
N LEU A 436 -1.78 11.26 7.62
CA LEU A 436 -1.62 9.94 8.24
C LEU A 436 -1.13 8.90 7.23
N ASP A 437 -1.67 8.94 6.01
CA ASP A 437 -1.50 7.91 4.98
C ASP A 437 -0.34 8.21 4.01
N THR A 438 0.39 9.30 4.19
CA THR A 438 1.74 9.49 3.61
C THR A 438 2.79 8.69 4.40
N TYR A 439 3.89 8.28 3.76
CA TYR A 439 5.03 7.64 4.45
C TYR A 439 5.86 8.60 5.31
N GLY A 440 5.73 9.90 5.05
CA GLY A 440 6.41 10.94 5.78
C GLY A 440 6.01 12.34 5.30
N TRP A 441 6.46 13.34 6.04
CA TRP A 441 6.26 14.73 5.68
C TRP A 441 7.49 15.31 4.99
N ILE A 442 7.23 16.29 4.11
CA ILE A 442 8.23 17.22 3.61
C ILE A 442 8.03 18.58 4.31
N THR A 443 9.06 19.42 4.29
CA THR A 443 8.97 20.78 4.82
C THR A 443 9.38 21.82 3.78
N GLY A 444 8.70 22.97 3.77
CA GLY A 444 9.07 24.14 2.97
C GLY A 444 8.54 25.43 3.62
N LYS A 445 8.78 26.58 2.99
CA LYS A 445 8.19 27.86 3.40
C LYS A 445 7.21 28.38 2.35
N VAL A 446 6.23 29.15 2.80
CA VAL A 446 5.32 29.85 1.88
C VAL A 446 6.14 30.71 0.91
N GLY A 447 5.87 30.57 -0.38
CA GLY A 447 6.60 31.19 -1.48
C GLY A 447 7.73 30.33 -2.07
N GLU A 448 8.09 29.21 -1.45
CA GLU A 448 9.06 28.27 -2.00
C GLU A 448 8.42 27.28 -2.97
N ARG A 449 9.21 26.79 -3.93
CA ARG A 449 8.83 25.64 -4.75
C ARG A 449 9.19 24.36 -4.03
N ILE A 450 8.22 23.45 -3.94
CA ILE A 450 8.37 22.13 -3.32
C ILE A 450 8.07 21.02 -4.32
N HIS A 451 8.61 19.83 -4.05
CA HIS A 451 8.30 18.62 -4.80
C HIS A 451 7.33 17.74 -4.01
N VAL A 452 6.28 17.25 -4.68
CA VAL A 452 5.26 16.36 -4.10
C VAL A 452 4.91 15.26 -5.10
N ILE A 453 4.43 14.13 -4.60
CA ILE A 453 4.05 12.98 -5.43
C ILE A 453 2.54 12.84 -5.53
N ASN A 454 2.03 12.62 -6.74
CA ASN A 454 0.72 11.99 -6.95
C ASN A 454 0.93 10.52 -7.29
N ALA A 455 0.77 9.64 -6.30
CA ALA A 455 1.06 8.22 -6.42
C ALA A 455 0.04 7.49 -7.31
N SER A 456 -1.21 7.98 -7.42
CA SER A 456 -2.22 7.42 -8.33
C SER A 456 -1.89 7.60 -9.81
N GLU A 457 -1.03 8.58 -10.14
CA GLU A 457 -0.53 8.81 -11.50
C GLU A 457 0.92 8.33 -11.67
N ASN A 458 1.54 7.83 -10.59
CA ASN A 458 2.96 7.50 -10.49
C ASN A 458 3.87 8.65 -10.98
N ARG A 459 3.61 9.89 -10.52
CA ARG A 459 4.34 11.09 -10.96
C ARG A 459 4.75 12.02 -9.83
N THR A 460 5.89 12.66 -10.02
CA THR A 460 6.38 13.75 -9.15
C THR A 460 6.09 15.09 -9.80
N TYR A 461 5.60 16.02 -9.00
CA TYR A 461 5.27 17.38 -9.38
C TYR A 461 6.12 18.40 -8.61
N SER A 462 6.34 19.56 -9.21
CA SER A 462 6.89 20.74 -8.54
C SER A 462 5.82 21.82 -8.48
N GLY A 463 5.56 22.40 -7.30
CA GLY A 463 4.55 23.45 -7.12
C GLY A 463 4.98 24.55 -6.15
N LEU A 464 4.30 25.70 -6.20
CA LEU A 464 4.51 26.83 -5.31
C LEU A 464 3.68 26.67 -4.03
N LEU A 465 4.36 26.62 -2.88
CA LEU A 465 3.71 26.53 -1.59
C LEU A 465 3.08 27.87 -1.19
N GLY A 466 1.78 27.86 -0.94
CA GLY A 466 0.95 28.97 -0.49
C GLY A 466 0.50 28.85 0.97
N ALA A 467 -0.27 29.84 1.42
CA ALA A 467 -0.85 29.86 2.76
C ALA A 467 -1.80 28.67 2.98
N GLY A 468 -1.89 28.18 4.23
CA GLY A 468 -2.73 27.03 4.59
C GLY A 468 -2.32 25.72 3.90
N GLY A 469 -1.09 25.61 3.40
CA GLY A 469 -0.58 24.42 2.73
C GLY A 469 -1.05 24.21 1.29
N ALA A 470 -1.76 25.19 0.70
CA ALA A 470 -2.13 25.11 -0.71
C ALA A 470 -0.88 25.04 -1.60
N VAL A 471 -0.91 24.23 -2.66
CA VAL A 471 0.18 24.14 -3.63
C VAL A 471 -0.37 24.51 -5.01
N GLY A 472 -0.01 25.71 -5.47
CA GLY A 472 -0.37 26.23 -6.79
C GLY A 472 0.76 26.04 -7.81
N ASP A 473 0.53 26.46 -9.06
CA ASP A 473 1.50 26.35 -10.17
C ASP A 473 2.16 24.95 -10.26
N LEU A 474 1.36 23.90 -10.04
CA LEU A 474 1.81 22.52 -10.11
C LEU A 474 2.19 22.18 -11.56
N LYS A 475 3.40 21.68 -11.73
CA LYS A 475 3.95 21.24 -13.02
C LYS A 475 4.54 19.85 -12.87
N PRO A 476 4.31 18.92 -13.82
CA PRO A 476 5.03 17.66 -13.83
C PRO A 476 6.53 17.90 -13.80
N PHE A 477 7.24 17.18 -12.94
CA PHE A 477 8.69 17.28 -12.76
C PHE A 477 9.39 16.02 -13.24
N ALA A 478 8.92 14.85 -12.82
CA ALA A 478 9.47 13.56 -13.23
C ALA A 478 8.35 12.54 -13.50
N PRO A 479 8.52 11.64 -14.49
CA PRO A 479 7.52 10.63 -14.87
C PRO A 479 7.52 9.41 -13.92
N ARG A 480 7.82 9.65 -12.64
CA ARG A 480 7.91 8.63 -11.59
C ARG A 480 7.52 9.27 -10.26
N GLY A 481 6.77 8.56 -9.42
CA GLY A 481 6.34 9.05 -8.11
C GLY A 481 5.67 7.95 -7.29
N GLY A 482 6.41 7.39 -6.33
CA GLY A 482 5.92 6.34 -5.45
C GLY A 482 5.74 6.84 -4.02
N GLU A 483 6.66 6.43 -3.16
CA GLU A 483 6.51 6.55 -1.71
C GLU A 483 6.99 7.89 -1.14
N SER A 484 8.06 8.46 -1.70
CA SER A 484 8.71 9.64 -1.12
C SER A 484 9.51 10.44 -2.15
N VAL A 485 9.59 11.75 -1.91
CA VAL A 485 10.46 12.67 -2.64
C VAL A 485 11.26 13.52 -1.65
N ALA A 486 12.56 13.68 -1.90
CA ALA A 486 13.44 14.54 -1.12
C ALA A 486 14.30 15.39 -2.06
N THR A 487 14.46 16.68 -1.75
CA THR A 487 15.42 17.55 -2.44
C THR A 487 16.71 17.58 -1.64
N GLY A 488 17.82 17.18 -2.26
CA GLY A 488 19.13 17.17 -1.62
C GLY A 488 19.80 18.54 -1.56
N PRO A 489 20.87 18.68 -0.76
CA PRO A 489 21.60 19.94 -0.62
C PRO A 489 22.30 20.41 -1.91
N ASN A 490 22.46 19.51 -2.88
CA ASN A 490 22.98 19.82 -4.22
C ASN A 490 21.88 20.24 -5.22
N GLY A 491 20.63 20.37 -4.77
CA GLY A 491 19.48 20.70 -5.61
C GLY A 491 18.91 19.53 -6.42
N ARG A 492 19.53 18.35 -6.39
CA ARG A 492 18.96 17.14 -7.02
C ARG A 492 17.74 16.65 -6.26
N VAL A 493 16.85 15.99 -6.98
CA VAL A 493 15.59 15.45 -6.44
C VAL A 493 15.65 13.93 -6.46
N TYR A 494 15.38 13.31 -5.32
CA TYR A 494 15.46 11.88 -5.09
C TYR A 494 14.04 11.35 -4.91
N VAL A 495 13.63 10.41 -5.74
CA VAL A 495 12.27 9.85 -5.76
C VAL A 495 12.33 8.36 -5.43
N ALA A 496 11.63 7.96 -4.38
CA ALA A 496 11.42 6.56 -4.04
C ALA A 496 10.27 5.98 -4.87
N ASN A 497 10.56 4.91 -5.61
CA ASN A 497 9.59 4.09 -6.33
C ASN A 497 10.23 2.72 -6.67
N GLY A 498 10.35 1.82 -5.69
CA GLY A 498 11.01 0.52 -5.86
C GLY A 498 12.50 0.58 -5.58
N GLN A 499 13.14 1.60 -6.15
CA GLN A 499 14.49 2.05 -5.85
C GLN A 499 14.48 3.56 -5.64
N VAL A 500 15.64 4.18 -5.41
CA VAL A 500 15.75 5.65 -5.37
C VAL A 500 16.27 6.15 -6.71
N PHE A 501 15.44 6.91 -7.42
CA PHE A 501 15.78 7.52 -8.69
C PHE A 501 16.19 8.97 -8.47
N VAL A 502 17.26 9.40 -9.15
CA VAL A 502 17.87 10.71 -8.93
C VAL A 502 17.68 11.55 -10.17
N TYR A 503 17.11 12.73 -9.98
CA TYR A 503 16.86 13.72 -11.02
C TYR A 503 17.68 14.98 -10.78
N ASP A 504 18.15 15.62 -11.85
CA ASP A 504 18.71 16.96 -11.77
C ASP A 504 17.61 18.01 -11.47
N PRO A 505 17.97 19.27 -11.16
CA PRO A 505 16.97 20.31 -10.88
C PRO A 505 16.02 20.63 -12.04
N ALA A 506 16.32 20.18 -13.27
CA ALA A 506 15.47 20.35 -14.44
C ALA A 506 14.51 19.16 -14.66
N GLY A 507 14.62 18.09 -13.87
CA GLY A 507 13.77 16.89 -13.96
C GLY A 507 14.34 15.79 -14.87
N ALA A 508 15.59 15.89 -15.32
CA ALA A 508 16.22 14.81 -16.09
C ALA A 508 16.80 13.75 -15.15
N GLU A 509 16.54 12.46 -15.43
CA GLU A 509 17.10 11.36 -14.65
C GLU A 509 18.62 11.29 -14.85
N VAL A 510 19.38 11.35 -13.74
CA VAL A 510 20.85 11.30 -13.74
C VAL A 510 21.43 10.04 -13.10
N GLY A 511 20.57 9.19 -12.53
CA GLY A 511 20.95 7.86 -12.09
C GLY A 511 20.01 7.30 -11.02
N ARG A 512 20.47 6.22 -10.37
CA ARG A 512 19.70 5.43 -9.41
C ARG A 512 20.58 4.97 -8.26
N ILE A 513 20.00 4.81 -7.09
CA ILE A 513 20.62 4.18 -5.92
C ILE A 513 19.83 2.91 -5.64
N ASP A 514 20.54 1.78 -5.60
CA ASP A 514 19.95 0.47 -5.35
C ASP A 514 19.95 0.20 -3.85
N VAL A 515 18.75 0.07 -3.30
CA VAL A 515 18.47 -0.26 -1.90
C VAL A 515 18.01 -1.72 -1.84
N PRO A 516 18.50 -2.52 -0.87
CA PRO A 516 18.03 -3.91 -0.71
C PRO A 516 16.51 -3.97 -0.48
N ASP A 517 16.01 -3.19 0.47
CA ASP A 517 14.59 -3.12 0.81
C ASP A 517 13.91 -1.93 0.12
N ARG A 518 12.58 -1.98 0.00
CA ARG A 518 11.82 -0.90 -0.65
C ARG A 518 11.99 0.42 0.14
N PRO A 519 12.47 1.50 -0.49
CA PRO A 519 12.51 2.81 0.15
C PRO A 519 11.09 3.37 0.32
N LEU A 520 10.74 3.79 1.53
CA LEU A 520 9.43 4.36 1.88
C LEU A 520 9.50 5.85 2.21
N GLN A 521 10.56 6.29 2.89
CA GLN A 521 10.79 7.70 3.18
C GLN A 521 12.26 8.07 3.01
N LEU A 522 12.49 9.20 2.34
CA LEU A 522 13.80 9.77 2.06
C LEU A 522 13.99 11.07 2.84
N LEU A 523 15.10 11.21 3.56
CA LEU A 523 15.42 12.39 4.37
C LEU A 523 16.91 12.71 4.29
N PHE A 524 17.27 13.98 4.07
CA PHE A 524 18.66 14.42 4.18
C PHE A 524 18.99 14.86 5.60
N GLY A 525 20.14 14.43 6.11
CA GLY A 525 20.64 14.72 7.45
C GLY A 525 22.11 14.35 7.62
N GLY A 526 22.46 13.90 8.83
CA GLY A 526 23.85 13.75 9.26
C GLY A 526 24.49 15.10 9.59
N GLU A 527 25.63 15.09 10.29
CA GLU A 527 26.27 16.31 10.81
C GLU A 527 26.60 17.35 9.72
N ASP A 528 26.82 16.91 8.48
CA ASP A 528 27.09 17.76 7.31
C ASP A 528 25.86 18.01 6.42
N GLY A 529 24.70 17.45 6.77
CA GLY A 529 23.46 17.52 6.00
C GLY A 529 23.48 16.77 4.66
N ARG A 530 24.48 15.92 4.40
CA ARG A 530 24.66 15.22 3.10
C ARG A 530 24.37 13.73 3.14
N THR A 531 23.98 13.21 4.29
CA THR A 531 23.58 11.81 4.42
C THR A 531 22.12 11.66 4.01
N LEU A 532 21.85 10.85 2.99
CA LEU A 532 20.50 10.43 2.64
C LEU A 532 20.11 9.26 3.54
N TYR A 533 19.24 9.48 4.51
CA TYR A 533 18.58 8.41 5.27
C TYR A 533 17.41 7.84 4.46
N ILE A 534 17.29 6.52 4.48
CA ILE A 534 16.30 5.76 3.71
C ILE A 534 15.60 4.82 4.68
N LEU A 535 14.34 5.13 4.99
CA LEU A 535 13.50 4.33 5.87
C LEU A 535 12.73 3.32 5.01
N THR A 536 12.65 2.09 5.49
CA THR A 536 11.96 0.96 4.84
C THR A 536 11.06 0.26 5.86
N HIS A 537 10.36 -0.81 5.51
CA HIS A 537 9.57 -1.52 6.52
C HIS A 537 10.46 -2.06 7.66
N HIS A 538 11.54 -2.77 7.32
CA HIS A 538 12.27 -3.57 8.30
C HIS A 538 13.66 -3.03 8.69
N ALA A 539 14.16 -2.01 7.99
CA ALA A 539 15.51 -1.48 8.20
C ALA A 539 15.65 0.02 7.89
N LEU A 540 16.62 0.64 8.56
CA LEU A 540 17.15 1.96 8.27
C LEU A 540 18.43 1.82 7.45
N TYR A 541 18.49 2.51 6.32
CA TYR A 541 19.67 2.59 5.47
C TYR A 541 20.18 4.03 5.34
N SER A 542 21.41 4.18 4.88
CA SER A 542 21.94 5.46 4.42
C SER A 542 22.77 5.37 3.14
N ALA A 543 22.85 6.49 2.45
CA ALA A 543 23.71 6.71 1.28
C ALA A 543 24.34 8.10 1.32
N ARG A 544 25.45 8.29 0.60
CA ARG A 544 26.07 9.60 0.35
C ARG A 544 26.19 9.84 -1.17
N PRO A 545 25.15 10.41 -1.80
CA PRO A 545 25.06 10.61 -3.26
C PRO A 545 25.68 11.92 -3.79
#